data_AF-A0A2V5PRG1-F1
#
_entry.id   AF-A0A2V5PRG1-F1
#
_cell.length_a   1.000
_cell.length_b   1.000
_cell.length_c   1.000
_cell.angle_alpha   90.00
_cell.angle_beta   90.00
_cell.angle_gamma   90.00
#
_symmetry.space_group_name_H-M   'P 1'
#
loop_
_entity.id
_entity.type
_entity.pdbx_description
1 polymer ?
#
loop_
_entity_poly.entity_id
_entity_poly.type
_entity_poly.pdbx_seq_one_letter_code
_entity_poly.pdbx_strand_id
1 'polypeptide(L)'
;MKVTVLSHNLSSNAVMRAHRLALAARQFADVVLLGPMEPSGPWPALPKEPWIHSVEEKRFPRFFLSFVELVDAAQGDVLIAVKPHLASFGAALVAAERRDLPVILDLDDFDAAFTPRAFWAEKPAVADLRRPASAVYLSLLTKAAPAAAAITVASTALQQRFGGTLVPHGCPTELFDPAANDRESARREFGFDGP
;
A
#
# COMPACT_ATOMS: atom_id res chain seq x y z
N MET A 1 12.99 16.17 8.27
CA MET A 1 12.08 15.05 8.55
C MET A 1 12.13 14.10 7.37
N LYS A 2 12.38 12.82 7.65
CA LYS A 2 12.38 11.72 6.67
C LYS A 2 11.12 10.88 6.86
N VAL A 3 10.46 10.50 5.77
CA VAL A 3 9.29 9.63 5.77
C VAL A 3 9.60 8.38 4.95
N THR A 4 9.33 7.20 5.51
CA THR A 4 9.33 5.96 4.72
C THR A 4 7.88 5.55 4.47
N VAL A 5 7.50 5.46 3.20
CA VAL A 5 6.22 4.90 2.77
C VAL A 5 6.43 3.45 2.40
N LEU A 6 5.70 2.53 3.04
CA LEU A 6 5.79 1.10 2.79
C LEU A 6 4.60 0.61 1.97
N SER A 7 4.88 0.08 0.77
CA SER A 7 3.91 -0.68 -0.04
C SER A 7 4.07 -2.17 0.22
N HIS A 8 2.96 -2.90 0.19
CA HIS A 8 2.99 -4.35 0.37
C HIS A 8 3.46 -5.12 -0.87
N ASN A 9 3.46 -4.47 -2.05
CA ASN A 9 3.92 -5.02 -3.33
C ASN A 9 4.18 -3.84 -4.30
N LEU A 10 5.34 -3.81 -4.97
CA LEU A 10 5.73 -2.81 -5.98
C LEU A 10 5.39 -3.24 -7.42
N SER A 11 5.02 -4.50 -7.61
CA SER A 11 4.67 -5.16 -8.87
C SER A 11 3.17 -5.16 -9.17
N SER A 12 2.32 -4.72 -8.24
CA SER A 12 0.87 -4.62 -8.43
C SER A 12 0.39 -3.16 -8.48
N ASN A 13 -0.82 -2.94 -9.01
CA ASN A 13 -1.44 -1.61 -9.06
C ASN A 13 -1.56 -0.95 -7.68
N ALA A 14 -1.58 -1.72 -6.60
CA ALA A 14 -1.70 -1.21 -5.24
C ALA A 14 -0.54 -0.27 -4.86
N VAL A 15 0.63 -0.40 -5.49
CA VAL A 15 1.75 0.52 -5.28
C VAL A 15 1.39 1.97 -5.61
N MET A 16 0.42 2.20 -6.51
CA MET A 16 0.10 3.55 -6.95
C MET A 16 -0.47 4.40 -5.81
N ARG A 17 -1.20 3.82 -4.84
CA ARG A 17 -1.62 4.54 -3.63
C ARG A 17 -0.40 5.01 -2.83
N ALA A 18 0.53 4.10 -2.55
CA ALA A 18 1.76 4.40 -1.82
C ALA A 18 2.62 5.45 -2.56
N HIS A 19 2.72 5.35 -3.88
CA HIS A 19 3.41 6.32 -4.71
C HIS A 19 2.77 7.71 -4.65
N ARG A 20 1.43 7.82 -4.71
CA ARG A 20 0.75 9.12 -4.59
C ARG A 20 0.90 9.75 -3.20
N LEU A 21 0.82 8.95 -2.14
CA LEU A 21 1.11 9.42 -0.79
C LEU A 21 2.57 9.87 -0.65
N ALA A 22 3.51 9.13 -1.23
CA ALA A 22 4.91 9.52 -1.25
C ALA A 22 5.11 10.86 -1.98
N LEU A 23 4.50 11.06 -3.16
CA LEU A 23 4.58 12.32 -3.90
C LEU A 23 3.99 13.51 -3.11
N ALA A 24 2.88 13.30 -2.41
CA ALA A 24 2.30 14.32 -1.53
C ALA A 24 3.24 14.64 -0.36
N ALA A 25 3.79 13.62 0.30
CA ALA A 25 4.73 13.79 1.41
C ALA A 25 6.03 14.49 0.99
N ARG A 26 6.50 14.27 -0.25
CA ARG A 26 7.69 14.92 -0.82
C ARG A 26 7.58 16.45 -0.92
N GLN A 27 6.38 17.00 -0.84
CA GLN A 27 6.20 18.46 -0.80
C GLN A 27 6.70 19.08 0.51
N PHE A 28 6.89 18.28 1.57
CA PHE A 28 7.25 18.77 2.90
C PHE A 28 8.25 17.89 3.67
N ALA A 29 8.70 16.77 3.10
CA ALA A 29 9.64 15.84 3.72
C ALA A 29 10.57 15.19 2.69
N ASP A 30 11.69 14.64 3.17
CA ASP A 30 12.48 13.67 2.39
C ASP A 30 11.79 12.31 2.45
N VAL A 31 11.57 11.65 1.32
CA VAL A 31 10.70 10.47 1.24
C VAL A 31 11.39 9.32 0.52
N VAL A 32 11.27 8.14 1.11
CA VAL A 32 11.58 6.84 0.51
C VAL A 32 10.28 6.06 0.33
N LEU A 33 10.04 5.52 -0.87
CA LEU A 33 9.03 4.47 -1.10
C LEU A 33 9.72 3.11 -1.06
N LEU A 34 9.28 2.22 -0.19
CA LEU A 34 9.86 0.91 0.04
C LEU A 34 8.81 -0.19 -0.15
N GLY A 35 9.17 -1.32 -0.75
CA GLY A 35 8.30 -2.49 -0.80
C GLY A 35 8.94 -3.69 -1.50
N PRO A 36 8.33 -4.88 -1.40
CA PRO A 36 8.81 -6.05 -2.13
C PRO A 36 8.48 -5.93 -3.63
N MET A 37 9.34 -6.47 -4.48
CA MET A 37 9.15 -6.52 -5.93
C MET A 37 9.24 -7.96 -6.43
N GLU A 38 8.24 -8.36 -7.21
CA GLU A 38 8.20 -9.66 -7.86
C GLU A 38 9.28 -9.77 -8.96
N PRO A 39 9.71 -11.00 -9.30
CA PRO A 39 10.61 -11.22 -10.43
C PRO A 39 10.09 -10.72 -11.78
N SER A 40 8.77 -10.51 -11.91
CA SER A 40 8.12 -9.92 -13.08
C SER A 40 8.46 -8.42 -13.28
N GLY A 41 9.02 -7.76 -12.26
CA GLY A 41 9.40 -6.36 -12.29
C GLY A 41 8.34 -5.43 -11.66
N PRO A 42 8.55 -4.11 -11.69
CA PRO A 42 7.63 -3.14 -11.11
C PRO A 42 6.30 -3.10 -11.86
N TRP A 43 5.25 -2.61 -11.20
CA TRP A 43 3.99 -2.27 -11.85
C TRP A 43 4.27 -1.30 -13.01
N PRO A 44 3.72 -1.49 -14.23
CA PRO A 44 4.10 -0.71 -15.40
C PRO A 44 3.98 0.81 -15.25
N ALA A 45 3.06 1.29 -14.41
CA ALA A 45 2.85 2.72 -14.15
C ALA A 45 3.71 3.29 -13.01
N LEU A 46 4.50 2.47 -12.30
CA LEU A 46 5.42 2.94 -11.27
C LEU A 46 6.68 3.49 -11.95
N PRO A 47 7.02 4.79 -11.78
CA PRO A 47 8.21 5.35 -12.39
C PRO A 47 9.48 4.77 -11.77
N LYS A 48 10.59 4.85 -12.51
CA LYS A 48 11.91 4.50 -12.00
C LYS A 48 12.57 5.73 -11.43
N GLU A 49 12.59 5.82 -10.11
CA GLU A 49 13.11 6.97 -9.38
C GLU A 49 14.09 6.53 -8.30
N PRO A 50 15.14 7.32 -7.98
CA PRO A 50 16.16 6.93 -7.01
C PRO A 50 15.63 6.81 -5.57
N TRP A 51 14.47 7.38 -5.27
CA TRP A 51 13.81 7.32 -3.97
C TRP A 51 12.82 6.15 -3.83
N ILE A 52 12.70 5.31 -4.87
CA ILE A 52 11.89 4.10 -4.86
C ILE A 52 12.84 2.91 -4.71
N HIS A 53 12.74 2.24 -3.56
CA HIS A 53 13.59 1.14 -3.18
C HIS A 53 12.78 -0.15 -3.11
N SER A 54 13.35 -1.21 -3.68
CA SER A 54 12.72 -2.52 -3.73
C SER A 54 13.52 -3.55 -2.96
N VAL A 55 12.80 -4.43 -2.28
CA VAL A 55 13.34 -5.68 -1.71
C VAL A 55 12.85 -6.83 -2.59
N GLU A 56 13.66 -7.86 -2.80
CA GLU A 56 13.21 -9.03 -3.58
C GLU A 56 12.01 -9.72 -2.89
N GLU A 57 10.91 -9.93 -3.62
CA GLU A 57 9.78 -10.68 -3.09
C GLU A 57 10.08 -12.17 -2.97
N LYS A 58 9.88 -12.71 -1.77
CA LYS A 58 10.09 -14.13 -1.46
C LYS A 58 8.82 -14.72 -0.85
N ARG A 59 8.68 -16.04 -0.93
CA ARG A 59 7.66 -16.80 -0.18
C ARG A 59 8.25 -17.37 1.10
N PHE A 60 7.42 -17.63 2.11
CA PHE A 60 7.91 -18.31 3.30
C PHE A 60 8.46 -19.70 2.97
N PRO A 61 9.53 -20.14 3.68
CA PRO A 61 10.15 -19.47 4.83
C PRO A 61 11.08 -18.30 4.46
N ARG A 62 11.48 -18.16 3.18
CA ARG A 62 12.44 -17.15 2.73
C ARG A 62 11.92 -15.71 2.79
N PHE A 63 10.62 -15.50 2.83
CA PHE A 63 10.04 -14.17 3.05
C PHE A 63 10.54 -13.54 4.36
N PHE A 64 10.92 -14.33 5.36
CA PHE A 64 11.53 -13.77 6.57
C PHE A 64 12.77 -12.91 6.26
N LEU A 65 13.56 -13.28 5.25
CA LEU A 65 14.72 -12.47 4.82
C LEU A 65 14.27 -11.13 4.24
N SER A 66 13.29 -11.15 3.32
CA SER A 66 12.71 -9.92 2.75
C SER A 66 12.07 -9.06 3.84
N PHE A 67 11.41 -9.68 4.82
CA PHE A 67 10.78 -8.98 5.94
C PHE A 67 11.82 -8.26 6.81
N VAL A 68 12.92 -8.94 7.16
CA VAL A 68 14.02 -8.30 7.92
C VAL A 68 14.62 -7.14 7.13
N GLU A 69 14.85 -7.31 5.83
CA GLU A 69 15.36 -6.25 4.97
C GLU A 69 14.42 -5.03 4.90
N LEU A 70 13.11 -5.27 4.80
CA LEU A 70 12.09 -4.20 4.87
C LEU A 70 12.13 -3.46 6.22
N VAL A 71 12.22 -4.20 7.33
CA VAL A 71 12.31 -3.62 8.69
C VAL A 71 13.58 -2.80 8.89
N ASP A 72 14.69 -3.24 8.30
CA ASP A 72 15.99 -2.56 8.42
C ASP A 72 16.10 -1.34 7.51
N ALA A 73 15.44 -1.36 6.35
CA ALA A 73 15.35 -0.22 5.43
C ALA A 73 14.31 0.83 5.85
N ALA A 74 13.34 0.49 6.71
CA ALA A 74 12.34 1.40 7.25
C ALA A 74 12.93 2.34 8.34
N GLN A 75 13.67 3.35 7.90
CA GLN A 75 14.46 4.26 8.76
C GLN A 75 13.95 5.71 8.75
N GLY A 76 12.71 5.97 8.32
CA GLY A 76 12.12 7.31 8.38
C GLY A 76 11.82 7.74 9.82
N ASP A 77 11.79 9.05 10.08
CA ASP A 77 11.30 9.63 11.34
C ASP A 77 9.79 9.34 11.53
N VAL A 78 9.08 9.12 10.42
CA VAL A 78 7.68 8.66 10.37
C VAL A 78 7.56 7.54 9.35
N LEU A 79 6.83 6.47 9.71
CA LEU A 79 6.53 5.36 8.79
C LEU A 79 5.07 5.46 8.34
N ILE A 80 4.82 5.42 7.03
CA ILE A 80 3.46 5.33 6.47
C ILE A 80 3.30 3.95 5.84
N ALA A 81 2.50 3.08 6.46
CA ALA A 81 2.20 1.77 5.92
C ALA A 81 0.91 1.79 5.10
N VAL A 82 1.01 1.43 3.82
CA VAL A 82 -0.18 1.34 2.95
C VAL A 82 -0.73 -0.08 2.99
N LYS A 83 -2.00 -0.19 3.39
CA LYS A 83 -2.74 -1.43 3.65
C LYS A 83 -2.17 -2.26 4.82
N PRO A 84 -3.01 -3.05 5.53
CA PRO A 84 -2.59 -3.83 6.68
C PRO A 84 -1.96 -5.18 6.28
N HIS A 85 -0.89 -5.15 5.47
CA HIS A 85 -0.16 -6.36 5.03
C HIS A 85 1.16 -6.53 5.78
N LEU A 86 1.70 -7.75 5.74
CA LEU A 86 2.93 -8.08 6.45
C LEU A 86 4.13 -7.29 5.92
N ALA A 87 4.24 -7.12 4.60
CA ALA A 87 5.32 -6.37 3.96
C ALA A 87 5.22 -4.84 4.12
N SER A 88 4.06 -4.31 4.53
CA SER A 88 3.86 -2.88 4.84
C SER A 88 3.66 -2.68 6.33
N PHE A 89 2.44 -2.80 6.83
CA PHE A 89 2.10 -2.50 8.22
C PHE A 89 2.83 -3.41 9.23
N GLY A 90 2.96 -4.70 8.92
CA GLY A 90 3.73 -5.62 9.77
C GLY A 90 5.20 -5.21 9.93
N ALA A 91 5.87 -4.91 8.81
CA ALA A 91 7.25 -4.44 8.82
C ALA A 91 7.38 -3.07 9.52
N ALA A 92 6.42 -2.16 9.29
CA ALA A 92 6.40 -0.85 9.91
C ALA A 92 6.25 -0.94 11.45
N LEU A 93 5.36 -1.79 11.95
CA LEU A 93 5.18 -1.99 13.39
C LEU A 93 6.46 -2.53 14.05
N VAL A 94 7.14 -3.51 13.43
CA VAL A 94 8.40 -4.05 13.97
C VAL A 94 9.52 -3.01 13.89
N ALA A 95 9.60 -2.24 12.81
CA ALA A 95 10.58 -1.16 12.68
C ALA A 95 10.35 -0.05 13.71
N ALA A 96 9.08 0.29 13.97
CA ALA A 96 8.67 1.26 14.96
C ALA A 96 9.01 0.83 16.38
N GLU A 97 8.70 -0.41 16.77
CA GLU A 97 9.04 -0.95 18.08
C GLU A 97 10.56 -0.90 18.35
N ARG A 98 11.38 -1.20 17.33
CA ARG A 98 12.85 -1.20 17.45
C ARG A 98 13.46 0.20 17.60
N ARG A 99 12.75 1.24 17.18
CA ARG A 99 13.31 2.59 16.96
C ARG A 99 12.48 3.71 17.59
N ASP A 100 11.40 3.37 18.29
CA ASP A 100 10.43 4.30 18.88
C ASP A 100 9.87 5.31 17.85
N LEU A 101 9.41 4.80 16.70
CA LEU A 101 8.92 5.62 15.59
C LEU A 101 7.39 5.59 15.50
N PRO A 102 6.73 6.71 15.15
CA PRO A 102 5.30 6.72 14.86
C PRO A 102 5.00 6.00 13.53
N VAL A 103 3.97 5.16 13.55
CA VAL A 103 3.40 4.52 12.35
C VAL A 103 2.05 5.13 12.02
N ILE A 104 1.89 5.59 10.79
CA ILE A 104 0.61 5.93 10.19
C ILE A 104 0.17 4.74 9.33
N LEU A 105 -1.02 4.20 9.59
CA LEU A 105 -1.64 3.20 8.74
C LEU A 105 -2.59 3.87 7.75
N ASP A 106 -2.31 3.75 6.45
CA ASP A 106 -3.20 4.18 5.39
C ASP A 106 -4.06 3.02 4.88
N LEU A 107 -5.38 3.22 4.93
CA LEU A 107 -6.40 2.28 4.46
C LEU A 107 -7.07 2.86 3.21
N ASP A 108 -6.71 2.33 2.06
CA ASP A 108 -7.28 2.71 0.77
C ASP A 108 -8.44 1.80 0.34
N ASP A 109 -8.38 0.53 0.72
CA ASP A 109 -9.40 -0.49 0.51
C ASP A 109 -9.67 -1.28 1.79
N PHE A 110 -10.81 -1.98 1.83
CA PHE A 110 -11.10 -2.95 2.87
C PHE A 110 -10.76 -4.38 2.40
N ASP A 111 -9.46 -4.66 2.21
CA ASP A 111 -8.97 -5.95 1.68
C ASP A 111 -9.54 -7.17 2.42
N ALA A 112 -9.75 -7.06 3.74
CA ALA A 112 -10.28 -8.15 4.55
C ALA A 112 -11.75 -8.50 4.25
N ALA A 113 -12.52 -7.66 3.55
CA ALA A 113 -13.85 -8.03 3.05
C ALA A 113 -13.79 -9.07 1.93
N PHE A 114 -12.73 -9.08 1.13
CA PHE A 114 -12.56 -10.02 0.03
C PHE A 114 -12.07 -11.40 0.50
N THR A 115 -11.81 -11.54 1.80
CA THR A 115 -11.37 -12.78 2.42
C THR A 115 -12.53 -13.41 3.20
N PRO A 116 -13.07 -14.57 2.78
CA PRO A 116 -14.12 -15.24 3.53
C PRO A 116 -13.63 -15.62 4.94
N ARG A 117 -14.10 -14.90 5.97
CA ARG A 117 -13.76 -15.17 7.38
C ARG A 117 -14.10 -16.60 7.81
N ALA A 118 -15.19 -17.16 7.28
CA ALA A 118 -15.67 -18.50 7.63
C ALA A 118 -14.66 -19.60 7.25
N PHE A 119 -13.92 -19.43 6.15
CA PHE A 119 -13.13 -20.51 5.56
C PHE A 119 -11.92 -20.93 6.40
N TRP A 120 -11.20 -19.97 6.99
CA TRP A 120 -10.02 -20.27 7.82
C TRP A 120 -10.34 -20.42 9.30
N ALA A 121 -11.41 -19.79 9.80
CA ALA A 121 -11.86 -19.96 11.18
C ALA A 121 -12.36 -21.39 11.43
N GLU A 122 -13.00 -22.01 10.44
CA GLU A 122 -13.47 -23.40 10.50
C GLU A 122 -12.37 -24.41 10.18
N LYS A 123 -11.39 -24.06 9.32
CA LYS A 123 -10.28 -24.94 8.93
C LYS A 123 -8.94 -24.18 8.84
N PRO A 124 -8.28 -23.87 9.96
CA PRO A 124 -7.01 -23.15 9.94
C PRO A 124 -5.90 -23.89 9.18
N ALA A 125 -6.00 -25.22 9.08
CA ALA A 125 -5.04 -26.08 8.39
C ALA A 125 -4.97 -25.92 6.86
N VAL A 126 -5.99 -25.35 6.21
CA VAL A 126 -5.90 -25.02 4.77
C VAL A 126 -5.21 -23.66 4.54
N ALA A 127 -5.00 -22.88 5.61
CA ALA A 127 -4.09 -21.73 5.74
C ALA A 127 -2.91 -21.70 4.77
N ASP A 128 -2.96 -21.02 3.61
CA ASP A 128 -1.71 -20.77 2.86
C ASP A 128 -0.91 -19.66 3.55
N LEU A 129 -0.28 -20.03 4.67
CA LEU A 129 0.63 -19.18 5.44
C LEU A 129 1.98 -18.99 4.71
N ARG A 130 2.20 -19.70 3.60
CA ARG A 130 3.44 -19.55 2.84
C ARG A 130 3.49 -18.23 2.07
N ARG A 131 2.32 -17.61 1.85
CA ARG A 131 2.17 -16.33 1.14
C ARG A 131 2.22 -15.17 2.14
N PRO A 132 3.08 -14.16 1.93
CA PRO A 132 3.09 -12.96 2.76
C PRO A 132 1.75 -12.21 2.74
N ALA A 133 1.06 -12.23 1.60
CA ALA A 133 -0.29 -11.71 1.42
C ALA A 133 -1.40 -12.67 1.93
N SER A 134 -1.09 -13.60 2.83
CA SER A 134 -2.08 -14.53 3.37
C SER A 134 -3.22 -13.76 4.06
N ALA A 135 -4.43 -14.20 3.77
CA ALA A 135 -5.67 -13.83 4.44
C ALA A 135 -5.57 -13.81 5.98
N VAL A 136 -4.79 -14.74 6.55
CA VAL A 136 -4.58 -14.81 8.00
C VAL A 136 -3.80 -13.60 8.50
N TYR A 137 -2.68 -13.26 7.87
CA TYR A 137 -1.87 -12.10 8.22
C TYR A 137 -2.65 -10.81 8.03
N LEU A 138 -3.35 -10.68 6.90
CA LEU A 138 -4.21 -9.53 6.61
C LEU A 138 -5.28 -9.34 7.70
N SER A 139 -5.96 -10.42 8.11
CA SER A 139 -6.99 -10.37 9.16
C SER A 139 -6.43 -9.94 10.51
N LEU A 140 -5.27 -10.49 10.91
CA LEU A 140 -4.59 -10.14 12.15
C LEU A 140 -4.15 -8.68 12.15
N LEU A 141 -3.50 -8.23 11.08
CA LEU A 141 -3.00 -6.86 10.95
C LEU A 141 -4.12 -5.84 10.80
N THR A 142 -5.24 -6.19 10.17
CA THR A 142 -6.44 -5.35 10.14
C THR A 142 -7.01 -5.15 11.55
N LYS A 143 -7.03 -6.19 12.39
CA LYS A 143 -7.44 -6.07 13.80
C LYS A 143 -6.44 -5.27 14.63
N ALA A 144 -5.16 -5.31 14.26
CA ALA A 144 -4.09 -4.55 14.89
C ALA A 144 -4.01 -3.08 14.41
N ALA A 145 -4.93 -2.60 13.56
CA ALA A 145 -4.96 -1.20 13.11
C ALA A 145 -4.85 -0.16 14.25
N PRO A 146 -5.46 -0.36 15.44
CA PRO A 146 -5.31 0.57 16.57
C PRO A 146 -3.89 0.68 17.15
N ALA A 147 -2.95 -0.18 16.74
CA ALA A 147 -1.54 -0.06 17.11
C ALA A 147 -0.81 1.05 16.34
N ALA A 148 -1.42 1.58 15.27
CA ALA A 148 -0.89 2.74 14.57
C ALA A 148 -1.07 4.01 15.40
N ALA A 149 -0.07 4.90 15.38
CA ALA A 149 -0.15 6.20 16.03
C ALA A 149 -1.22 7.11 15.39
N ALA A 150 -1.46 6.92 14.08
CA ALA A 150 -2.58 7.54 13.38
C ALA A 150 -3.07 6.63 12.25
N ILE A 151 -4.31 6.86 11.82
CA ILE A 151 -4.93 6.16 10.69
C ILE A 151 -5.36 7.20 9.65
N THR A 152 -5.02 6.96 8.38
CA THR A 152 -5.59 7.67 7.24
C THR A 152 -6.48 6.73 6.43
N VAL A 153 -7.53 7.26 5.83
CA VAL A 153 -8.53 6.48 5.09
C VAL A 153 -8.88 7.13 3.77
N ALA A 154 -9.10 6.34 2.72
CA ALA A 154 -9.42 6.88 1.39
C ALA A 154 -10.91 7.23 1.16
N SER A 155 -11.80 6.78 2.04
CA SER A 155 -13.25 6.95 1.89
C SER A 155 -13.95 7.14 3.22
N THR A 156 -15.14 7.74 3.18
CA THR A 156 -16.00 7.91 4.35
C THR A 156 -16.48 6.57 4.91
N ALA A 157 -16.67 5.55 4.07
CA ALA A 157 -17.02 4.20 4.51
C ALA A 157 -15.90 3.56 5.35
N LEU A 158 -14.63 3.73 4.94
CA LEU A 158 -13.48 3.30 5.73
C LEU A 158 -13.34 4.13 7.01
N GLN A 159 -13.59 5.44 6.94
CA GLN A 159 -13.57 6.32 8.10
C GLN A 159 -14.60 5.91 9.16
N GLN A 160 -15.83 5.58 8.76
CA GLN A 160 -16.86 5.09 9.68
C GLN A 160 -16.44 3.77 10.37
N ARG A 161 -15.62 2.95 9.69
CA ARG A 161 -15.20 1.64 10.18
C ARG A 161 -13.95 1.69 11.06
N PHE A 162 -12.97 2.51 10.69
CA PHE A 162 -11.64 2.53 11.32
C PHE A 162 -11.30 3.86 11.99
N GLY A 163 -12.16 4.87 11.87
CA GLY A 163 -11.87 6.23 12.28
C GLY A 163 -10.82 6.88 11.37
N GLY A 164 -9.99 7.73 11.97
CA GLY A 164 -8.87 8.36 11.28
C GLY A 164 -9.23 9.54 10.38
N THR A 165 -8.20 10.04 9.70
CA THR A 165 -8.28 11.24 8.85
C THR A 165 -8.56 10.84 7.40
N LEU A 166 -9.58 11.44 6.79
CA LEU A 166 -9.90 11.22 5.38
C LEU A 166 -8.82 11.84 4.48
N VAL A 167 -8.13 11.00 3.71
CA VAL A 167 -7.16 11.38 2.68
C VAL A 167 -7.59 10.71 1.36
N PRO A 168 -8.42 11.39 0.55
CA PRO A 168 -8.95 10.84 -0.69
C PRO A 168 -7.85 10.49 -1.70
N HIS A 169 -8.16 9.60 -2.64
CA HIS A 169 -7.29 9.37 -3.78
C HIS A 169 -7.19 10.64 -4.65
N GLY A 170 -5.97 11.12 -4.85
CA GLY A 170 -5.68 12.17 -5.81
C GLY A 170 -5.31 11.63 -7.19
N CYS A 171 -5.53 12.43 -8.23
CA CYS A 171 -5.01 12.19 -9.57
C CYS A 171 -4.17 13.41 -10.04
N PRO A 172 -3.18 13.23 -10.92
CA PRO A 172 -2.50 14.35 -11.56
C PRO A 172 -3.49 15.12 -12.43
N THR A 173 -3.84 16.33 -12.02
CA THR A 173 -4.84 17.15 -12.71
C THR A 173 -4.38 17.61 -14.08
N GLU A 174 -3.07 17.66 -14.31
CA GLU A 174 -2.46 18.02 -15.60
C GLU A 174 -2.65 16.91 -16.65
N LEU A 175 -2.75 15.65 -16.21
CA LEU A 175 -2.98 14.50 -17.10
C LEU A 175 -4.47 14.29 -17.41
N PHE A 176 -5.34 14.58 -16.43
CA PHE A 176 -6.79 14.38 -16.52
C PHE A 176 -7.53 15.71 -16.72
N ASP A 177 -7.01 16.57 -17.60
CA ASP A 177 -7.67 17.83 -17.98
C ASP A 177 -8.75 17.58 -19.06
N PRO A 178 -10.06 17.79 -18.75
CA PRO A 178 -11.12 17.67 -19.73
C PRO A 178 -11.00 18.67 -20.90
N ALA A 179 -10.36 19.82 -20.68
CA ALA A 179 -10.16 20.83 -21.71
C ALA A 179 -9.06 20.43 -22.72
N ALA A 180 -8.16 19.53 -22.33
CA ALA A 180 -7.06 19.06 -23.18
C ALA A 180 -7.46 17.94 -24.16
N ASN A 181 -8.69 17.42 -24.10
CA ASN A 181 -9.13 16.27 -24.88
C ASN A 181 -10.42 16.56 -25.66
N ASP A 182 -10.42 16.32 -26.98
CA ASP A 182 -11.64 16.35 -27.78
C ASP A 182 -12.45 15.07 -27.56
N ARG A 183 -13.49 15.19 -26.73
CA ARG A 183 -14.44 14.11 -26.42
C ARG A 183 -15.07 13.49 -27.66
N GLU A 184 -15.44 14.31 -28.65
CA GLU A 184 -16.13 13.83 -29.85
C GLU A 184 -15.18 13.06 -30.77
N SER A 185 -13.94 13.55 -30.92
CA SER A 185 -12.92 12.82 -31.67
C SER A 185 -12.58 11.47 -31.03
N ALA A 186 -12.36 11.45 -29.71
CA ALA A 186 -12.07 10.22 -28.99
C ALA A 186 -13.21 9.19 -29.12
N ARG A 187 -14.48 9.61 -29.03
CA ARG A 187 -15.63 8.72 -29.23
C ARG A 187 -15.62 8.08 -30.63
N ARG A 188 -15.41 8.89 -31.67
CA ARG A 188 -15.34 8.39 -33.06
C ARG A 188 -14.20 7.40 -33.28
N GLU A 189 -13.03 7.64 -32.68
CA GLU A 189 -11.89 6.70 -32.76
C GLU A 189 -12.21 5.30 -32.20
N PHE A 190 -13.09 5.23 -31.19
CA PHE A 190 -13.58 3.97 -30.63
C PHE A 190 -14.86 3.45 -31.32
N GLY A 191 -15.33 4.08 -32.41
CA GLY A 191 -16.55 3.71 -33.14
C GLY A 191 -17.85 4.08 -32.42
N PHE A 192 -17.81 5.01 -31.47
CA PHE A 192 -18.98 5.54 -30.78
C PHE A 192 -19.55 6.76 -31.53
N ASP A 193 -20.23 6.50 -32.63
CA ASP A 193 -20.86 7.54 -33.47
C ASP A 193 -22.30 7.87 -33.05
N GLY A 194 -22.80 7.23 -31.99
CA GLY A 194 -24.12 7.49 -31.43
C GLY A 194 -24.18 8.74 -30.56
N PRO A 195 -25.38 9.32 -30.37
CA PRO A 195 -25.59 10.48 -29.50
C PRO A 195 -25.13 10.24 -28.05
#